data_AF-A0A3D4XPB5-F1
#
_entry.id   AF-A0A3D4XPB5-F1
#
_cell.length_a   1.000
_cell.length_b   1.000
_cell.length_c   1.000
_cell.angle_alpha   90.00
_cell.angle_beta   90.00
_cell.angle_gamma   90.00
#
_symmetry.space_group_name_H-M   'P 1'
#
loop_
_entity.id
_entity.type
_entity.pdbx_description
1 polymer ?
#
loop_
_entity_poly.entity_id
_entity_poly.type
_entity_poly.pdbx_seq_one_letter_code
_entity_poly.pdbx_strand_id
1 'polypeptide(L)'
;GLFAFKIIRGLWLYQVRVPCSVWHSLGAALSGLALTHTVALGTLQGLFTSGKPFMRTPKYEAHGALFSALRVIQQEILLLMWLLWGIYEISRLPYLDNLNGKLWMTILGVQAVPYLATLMITLISVMPSYFTTKSAEELDDDV
;
A
#
# COMPACT_ATOMS: atom_id res chain seq x y z
N GLY A 1 1.68 -0.39 21.61
CA GLY A 1 1.70 -1.82 21.98
C GLY A 1 0.84 -2.68 21.07
N LEU A 2 -0.49 -2.47 21.06
CA LEU A 2 -1.44 -3.35 20.37
C LEU A 2 -1.20 -3.48 18.85
N PHE A 3 -0.85 -2.39 18.16
CA PHE A 3 -0.53 -2.45 16.73
C PHE A 3 0.67 -3.37 16.45
N ALA A 4 1.79 -3.16 17.13
CA ALA A 4 2.98 -4.01 17.00
C ALA A 4 2.66 -5.47 17.34
N PHE A 5 1.87 -5.73 18.38
CA PHE A 5 1.42 -7.07 18.71
C PHE A 5 0.60 -7.72 17.58
N LYS A 6 -0.32 -6.98 16.94
CA LYS A 6 -1.08 -7.48 15.78
C LYS A 6 -0.17 -7.82 14.61
N ILE A 7 0.84 -6.99 14.33
CA ILE A 7 1.82 -7.26 13.26
C ILE A 7 2.63 -8.53 13.58
N ILE A 8 3.24 -8.61 14.77
CA ILE A 8 4.06 -9.75 15.18
C ILE A 8 3.23 -11.04 15.16
N ARG A 9 2.04 -11.02 15.75
CA ARG A 9 1.15 -12.18 15.76
C ARG A 9 0.73 -12.59 14.34
N GLY A 10 0.46 -11.63 13.47
CA GLY A 10 0.09 -11.87 12.07
C GLY A 10 1.21 -12.57 11.29
N LEU A 11 2.44 -12.04 11.39
CA LEU A 11 3.62 -12.62 10.75
C LEU A 11 3.93 -14.01 11.31
N TRP A 12 3.90 -14.15 12.64
CA TRP A 12 4.16 -15.44 13.29
C TRP A 12 3.15 -16.51 12.85
N LEU A 13 1.85 -16.19 12.85
CA LEU A 13 0.82 -17.14 12.43
C LEU A 13 0.94 -17.50 10.94
N TYR A 14 1.32 -16.54 10.10
CA TYR A 14 1.55 -16.77 8.67
C TYR A 14 2.69 -17.78 8.45
N GLN A 15 3.80 -17.64 9.17
CA GLN A 15 4.93 -18.57 9.08
C GLN A 15 4.58 -19.97 9.59
N VAL A 16 3.79 -20.07 10.66
CA VAL A 16 3.36 -21.36 11.20
C VAL A 16 2.42 -22.07 10.23
N ARG A 17 1.60 -21.33 9.46
CA ARG A 17 0.61 -21.92 8.55
C ARG A 17 1.13 -22.15 7.13
N VAL A 18 2.09 -21.36 6.67
CA VAL A 18 2.62 -21.40 5.30
C VAL A 18 4.14 -21.56 5.36
N PRO A 19 4.72 -22.65 4.81
CA PRO A 19 6.16 -22.87 4.78
C PRO A 19 6.80 -21.86 3.81
N CYS A 20 7.17 -20.69 4.31
CA CYS A 20 7.73 -19.58 3.54
C CYS A 20 8.77 -18.81 4.36
N SER A 21 9.71 -18.15 3.67
CA SER A 21 10.66 -17.24 4.30
C SER A 21 9.95 -16.06 4.96
N VAL A 22 10.56 -15.48 6.01
CA VAL A 22 10.09 -14.26 6.69
C VAL A 22 9.84 -13.15 5.67
N TRP A 23 10.70 -13.03 4.67
CA TRP A 23 10.60 -12.02 3.61
C TRP A 23 9.36 -12.20 2.73
N HIS A 24 8.99 -13.44 2.41
CA HIS A 24 7.76 -13.71 1.66
C HIS A 24 6.52 -13.38 2.50
N SER A 25 6.56 -13.68 3.80
CA SER A 25 5.46 -13.31 4.72
C SER A 25 5.31 -11.79 4.84
N LEU A 26 6.42 -11.06 4.96
CA LEU A 26 6.42 -9.60 4.97
C LEU A 26 5.90 -9.02 3.65
N GLY A 27 6.35 -9.56 2.51
CA GLY A 27 5.86 -9.16 1.20
C GLY A 27 4.35 -9.39 1.05
N ALA A 28 3.85 -10.56 1.47
CA ALA A 28 2.43 -10.86 1.46
C ALA A 28 1.61 -9.91 2.35
N ALA A 29 2.12 -9.60 3.55
CA ALA A 29 1.49 -8.64 4.45
C ALA A 29 1.47 -7.22 3.85
N LEU A 30 2.59 -6.78 3.26
CA LEU A 30 2.71 -5.47 2.63
C LEU A 30 1.77 -5.32 1.43
N SER A 31 1.67 -6.36 0.59
CA SER A 31 0.69 -6.41 -0.50
C SER A 31 -0.75 -6.31 0.02
N GLY A 32 -1.09 -7.04 1.08
CA GLY A 32 -2.41 -6.92 1.71
C GLY A 32 -2.71 -5.49 2.21
N LEU A 33 -1.73 -4.83 2.82
CA LEU A 33 -1.85 -3.45 3.26
C LEU A 33 -2.03 -2.48 2.09
N ALA A 34 -1.25 -2.66 1.01
CA ALA A 34 -1.29 -1.82 -0.18
C ALA A 34 -2.67 -1.77 -0.86
N LEU A 35 -3.42 -2.88 -0.85
CA LEU A 35 -4.75 -2.96 -1.45
C LEU A 35 -5.88 -2.48 -0.53
N THR A 36 -5.60 -2.19 0.75
CA THR A 36 -6.64 -1.96 1.76
C THR A 36 -7.57 -0.80 1.39
N HIS A 37 -7.02 0.32 0.92
CA HIS A 37 -7.81 1.49 0.54
C HIS A 37 -8.70 1.23 -0.68
N THR A 38 -8.13 0.67 -1.74
CA THR A 38 -8.85 0.37 -2.99
C THR A 38 -9.96 -0.66 -2.75
N VAL A 39 -9.69 -1.72 -1.97
CA VAL A 39 -10.69 -2.72 -1.60
C VAL A 39 -11.79 -2.10 -0.75
N ALA A 40 -11.44 -1.25 0.22
CA ALA A 40 -12.43 -0.55 1.05
C ALA A 40 -13.38 0.30 0.18
N LEU A 41 -12.84 1.11 -0.73
CA LEU A 41 -13.67 1.88 -1.67
C LEU A 41 -14.52 0.98 -2.57
N GLY A 42 -13.97 -0.12 -3.07
CA GLY A 42 -14.72 -1.10 -3.86
C GLY A 42 -15.90 -1.70 -3.08
N THR A 43 -15.67 -2.08 -1.82
CA THR A 43 -16.73 -2.63 -0.95
C THR A 43 -17.81 -1.59 -0.60
N LEU A 44 -17.42 -0.35 -0.29
CA LEU A 44 -18.36 0.73 -0.04
C LEU A 44 -19.21 1.01 -1.28
N GLN A 45 -18.59 1.08 -2.46
CA GLN A 45 -19.33 1.27 -3.71
C GLN A 45 -20.26 0.09 -4.02
N GLY A 46 -19.84 -1.15 -3.73
CA GLY A 46 -20.68 -2.33 -3.89
C GLY A 46 -21.86 -2.38 -2.91
N LEU A 47 -21.71 -1.79 -1.72
CA LEU A 47 -22.79 -1.68 -0.74
C LEU A 47 -23.87 -0.69 -1.19
N PHE A 48 -23.47 0.41 -1.82
CA PHE A 48 -24.38 1.48 -2.25
C PHE A 48 -24.78 1.42 -3.72
N THR A 49 -24.21 0.54 -4.54
CA THR A 49 -24.51 0.44 -5.98
C THR A 49 -24.46 -1.01 -6.45
N SER A 50 -25.52 -1.46 -7.13
CA SER A 50 -25.59 -2.79 -7.77
C SER A 50 -25.17 -2.72 -9.24
N GLY A 51 -24.62 -3.81 -9.79
CA GLY A 51 -24.39 -3.99 -11.22
C GLY A 51 -23.12 -3.34 -11.80
N LYS A 52 -22.20 -2.83 -10.96
CA LYS A 52 -20.87 -2.41 -11.43
C LYS A 52 -20.04 -3.67 -11.78
N PRO A 53 -19.64 -3.87 -13.04
CA PRO A 53 -18.79 -5.01 -13.39
C PRO A 53 -17.40 -4.84 -12.79
N PHE A 54 -16.71 -5.96 -12.58
CA PHE A 54 -15.25 -5.92 -12.43
C PHE A 54 -14.69 -5.40 -13.75
N MET A 55 -14.28 -4.13 -13.75
CA MET A 55 -13.58 -3.54 -14.89
C MET A 55 -12.39 -4.44 -15.20
N ARG A 56 -12.26 -4.84 -16.47
CA ARG A 56 -11.11 -5.61 -16.92
C ARG A 56 -9.88 -4.80 -16.54
N THR A 57 -9.03 -5.37 -15.68
CA THR A 57 -7.72 -4.79 -15.41
C THR A 57 -7.00 -4.73 -16.75
N PRO A 58 -6.63 -3.54 -17.25
CA PRO A 58 -5.98 -3.42 -18.53
C PRO A 58 -4.66 -4.17 -18.46
N LYS A 59 -4.62 -5.33 -19.12
CA LYS A 59 -3.44 -6.18 -19.22
C LYS A 59 -2.53 -5.48 -20.24
N TYR A 60 -1.33 -5.06 -19.84
CA TYR A 60 -0.30 -4.47 -20.71
C TYR A 60 -0.56 -3.03 -21.22
N GLU A 61 -0.62 -2.04 -20.33
CA GLU A 61 -0.48 -0.64 -20.77
C GLU A 61 1.00 -0.29 -21.01
N ALA A 62 1.36 -0.11 -22.29
CA ALA A 62 2.70 0.24 -22.76
C ALA A 62 3.12 1.71 -22.52
N HIS A 63 2.32 2.50 -21.80
CA HIS A 63 2.54 3.94 -21.64
C HIS A 63 3.05 4.28 -20.23
N GLY A 64 4.27 4.84 -20.16
CA GLY A 64 4.82 5.53 -19.00
C GLY A 64 4.49 4.88 -17.65
N ALA A 65 5.01 3.67 -17.41
CA ALA A 65 4.57 2.82 -16.30
C ALA A 65 4.57 3.51 -14.93
N LEU A 66 5.52 4.41 -14.62
CA LEU A 66 5.47 5.18 -13.37
C LEU A 66 4.32 6.18 -13.33
N PHE A 67 4.14 6.99 -14.38
CA PHE A 67 3.13 8.05 -14.34
C PHE A 67 1.72 7.47 -14.35
N SER A 68 1.48 6.40 -15.13
CA SER A 68 0.21 5.67 -15.08
C SER A 68 -0.02 5.08 -13.69
N ALA A 69 0.98 4.41 -13.12
CA ALA A 69 0.86 3.80 -11.79
C ALA A 69 0.63 4.85 -10.68
N LEU A 70 1.34 5.98 -10.69
CA LEU A 70 1.14 7.09 -9.74
C LEU A 70 -0.25 7.70 -9.87
N ARG A 71 -0.80 7.77 -11.10
CA ARG A 71 -2.16 8.27 -11.33
C ARG A 71 -3.22 7.33 -10.77
N VAL A 72 -2.99 6.02 -10.81
CA VAL A 72 -3.89 5.02 -10.19
C VAL A 72 -3.95 5.21 -8.67
N ILE A 73 -2.80 5.45 -8.03
CA ILE A 73 -2.71 5.59 -6.56
C ILE A 73 -2.75 7.06 -6.08
N GLN A 74 -3.30 7.97 -6.88
CA GLN A 74 -3.29 9.40 -6.56
C GLN A 74 -3.97 9.70 -5.22
N GLN A 75 -5.07 9.01 -4.90
CA GLN A 75 -5.81 9.22 -3.65
C GLN A 75 -4.98 8.79 -2.43
N GLU A 76 -4.31 7.65 -2.52
CA GLU A 76 -3.44 7.10 -1.49
C GLU A 76 -2.23 7.99 -1.24
N ILE A 77 -1.62 8.56 -2.30
CA ILE A 77 -0.53 9.52 -2.19
C ILE A 77 -1.00 10.80 -1.48
N LEU A 78 -2.15 11.34 -1.87
CA LEU A 78 -2.71 12.52 -1.21
C LEU A 78 -2.95 12.26 0.27
N LEU A 79 -3.56 11.12 0.63
CA LEU A 79 -3.79 10.75 2.02
C LEU A 79 -2.49 10.59 2.81
N LEU A 80 -1.46 9.96 2.21
CA LEU A 80 -0.14 9.86 2.82
C LEU A 80 0.46 11.24 3.10
N MET A 81 0.42 12.15 2.12
CA MET A 81 0.94 13.51 2.29
C MET A 81 0.20 14.28 3.39
N TRP A 82 -1.14 14.17 3.44
CA TRP A 82 -1.94 14.82 4.48
C TRP A 82 -1.64 14.27 5.89
N LEU A 83 -1.42 12.96 6.02
CA LEU A 83 -1.05 12.35 7.30
C LEU A 83 0.35 12.80 7.75
N LEU A 84 1.32 12.82 6.83
CA LEU A 84 2.67 13.30 7.12
C LEU A 84 2.66 14.79 7.49
N TRP A 85 1.87 15.59 6.79
CA TRP A 85 1.65 17.00 7.12
C TRP A 85 1.06 17.17 8.52
N GLY A 86 0.04 16.37 8.88
CA GLY A 86 -0.55 16.40 10.22
C GLY A 86 0.46 16.05 11.33
N ILE A 87 1.31 15.05 11.10
CA ILE A 87 2.41 14.71 12.03
C ILE A 87 3.40 15.88 12.14
N TYR A 88 3.79 16.46 11.00
CA TYR A 88 4.71 17.60 10.95
C TYR A 88 4.15 18.80 11.71
N GLU A 89 2.89 19.17 11.50
CA GLU A 89 2.24 20.25 12.23
C GLU A 89 2.25 19.95 13.73
N ILE A 90 1.71 18.81 14.19
CA ILE A 90 1.68 18.47 15.62
C ILE A 90 3.07 18.55 16.28
N SER A 91 4.13 18.14 15.57
CA SER A 91 5.50 18.21 16.08
C SER A 91 6.02 19.62 16.35
N ARG A 92 5.42 20.65 15.74
CA ARG A 92 5.81 22.06 15.88
C ARG A 92 5.01 22.83 16.92
N LEU A 93 3.88 22.29 17.40
CA LEU A 93 3.01 23.00 18.34
C LEU A 93 3.51 22.77 19.78
N PRO A 94 3.99 23.81 20.50
CA PRO A 94 4.63 23.63 21.82
C PRO A 94 3.68 23.08 22.89
N TYR A 95 2.38 23.39 22.76
CA TYR A 95 1.36 22.90 23.70
C TYR A 95 1.02 21.41 23.52
N LEU A 96 1.47 20.78 22.42
CA LEU A 96 1.35 19.35 22.15
C LEU A 96 2.64 18.57 22.45
N ASP A 97 3.66 19.20 23.05
CA ASP A 97 4.84 18.48 23.54
C ASP A 97 4.59 17.77 24.88
N ASN A 98 3.53 16.98 24.90
CA ASN A 98 3.09 16.17 26.02
C ASN A 98 2.77 14.75 25.54
N LEU A 99 2.45 13.85 26.46
CA LEU A 99 2.10 12.47 26.13
C LEU A 99 0.94 12.39 25.12
N ASN A 100 -0.03 13.30 25.22
CA ASN A 100 -1.16 13.36 24.30
C ASN A 100 -0.72 13.62 22.85
N GLY A 101 0.12 14.63 22.61
CA GLY A 101 0.63 14.90 21.26
C GLY A 101 1.44 13.73 20.70
N LYS A 102 2.25 13.06 21.53
CA LYS A 102 2.98 11.84 21.14
C LYS A 102 2.06 10.69 20.77
N LEU A 103 0.94 10.51 21.47
CA LEU A 103 -0.09 9.52 21.14
C LEU A 103 -0.78 9.83 19.81
N TRP A 104 -1.14 11.09 19.56
CA TRP A 104 -1.72 11.52 18.28
C TRP A 104 -0.77 11.30 17.09
N MET A 105 0.50 11.69 17.24
CA MET A 105 1.52 11.39 16.23
C MET A 105 1.66 9.88 15.98
N THR A 106 1.57 9.06 17.04
CA THR A 106 1.60 7.60 16.90
C THR A 106 0.38 7.07 16.13
N ILE A 107 -0.83 7.58 16.41
CA ILE A 107 -2.06 7.18 15.71
C ILE A 107 -1.98 7.53 14.23
N LEU A 108 -1.57 8.77 13.92
CA LEU A 108 -1.38 9.22 12.53
C LEU A 108 -0.32 8.38 11.81
N GLY A 109 0.78 8.05 12.50
CA GLY A 109 1.82 7.18 11.97
C GLY A 109 1.31 5.78 11.64
N VAL A 110 0.53 5.17 12.54
CA VAL A 110 -0.11 3.86 12.29
C VAL A 110 -1.07 3.93 11.10
N GLN A 111 -1.84 5.01 10.97
CA GLN A 111 -2.77 5.21 9.86
C GLN A 111 -2.06 5.47 8.53
N ALA A 112 -0.82 5.98 8.55
CA ALA A 112 0.00 6.19 7.36
C ALA A 112 0.58 4.89 6.77
N VAL A 113 0.70 3.82 7.58
CA VAL A 113 1.33 2.55 7.18
C VAL A 113 0.72 1.94 5.90
N PRO A 114 -0.62 1.81 5.75
CA PRO A 114 -1.21 1.24 4.53
C PRO A 114 -0.90 2.06 3.27
N TYR A 115 -0.90 3.39 3.38
CA TYR A 115 -0.62 4.26 2.23
C TYR A 115 0.86 4.24 1.85
N LEU A 116 1.76 4.12 2.82
CA LEU A 116 3.18 3.89 2.55
C LEU A 116 3.40 2.53 1.88
N ALA A 117 2.66 1.50 2.32
CA ALA A 117 2.69 0.18 1.68
C ALA A 117 2.24 0.24 0.23
N THR A 118 1.15 0.96 -0.07
CA THR A 118 0.69 1.20 -1.46
C THR A 118 1.80 1.81 -2.29
N LEU A 119 2.41 2.91 -1.83
CA LEU A 119 3.49 3.57 -2.56
C LEU A 119 4.66 2.62 -2.84
N MET A 120 5.12 1.86 -1.83
CA MET A 120 6.23 0.92 -1.98
C MET A 120 5.91 -0.21 -2.97
N ILE A 121 4.73 -0.83 -2.85
CA ILE A 121 4.31 -1.92 -3.74
C ILE A 121 4.14 -1.43 -5.18
N THR A 122 3.57 -0.23 -5.37
CA THR A 122 3.44 0.36 -6.70
C THR A 122 4.81 0.63 -7.32
N LEU A 123 5.78 1.17 -6.56
CA LEU A 123 7.14 1.36 -7.05
C LEU A 123 7.82 0.03 -7.43
N ILE A 124 7.67 -1.01 -6.61
CA ILE A 124 8.19 -2.36 -6.89
C ILE A 124 7.53 -2.94 -8.15
N SER A 125 6.22 -2.76 -8.31
CA SER A 125 5.48 -3.25 -9.47
C SER A 125 5.92 -2.61 -10.78
N VAL A 126 6.42 -1.36 -10.73
CA VAL A 126 6.86 -0.62 -11.92
C VAL A 126 8.34 -0.84 -12.22
N MET A 127 9.17 -1.19 -11.24
CA MET A 127 10.61 -1.40 -11.41
C MET A 127 11.00 -2.28 -12.63
N PRO A 128 10.29 -3.40 -12.95
CA PRO A 128 10.64 -4.23 -14.10
C PRO A 128 10.56 -3.51 -15.45
N SER A 129 9.67 -2.52 -15.61
CA SER A 129 9.49 -1.80 -16.88
C SER A 129 10.68 -0.92 -17.26
N TYR A 130 11.58 -0.62 -16.31
CA TYR A 130 12.80 0.12 -16.58
C TYR A 130 14.00 -0.76 -16.90
N PHE A 131 13.99 -2.00 -16.40
CA PHE A 131 15.09 -2.94 -16.60
C PHE A 131 14.88 -3.84 -17.82
N THR A 132 13.64 -4.11 -18.21
CA THR A 132 13.33 -4.90 -19.41
C THR A 132 12.90 -3.99 -20.55
N THR A 133 13.75 -3.87 -21.58
CA THR A 133 13.38 -3.31 -22.90
C THR A 133 12.79 -4.39 -23.81
N LYS A 134 12.83 -5.67 -23.41
CA LYS A 134 12.07 -6.72 -24.08
C LYS A 134 10.58 -6.51 -23.80
N SER A 135 9.79 -6.36 -24.86
CA SER A 135 8.34 -6.57 -24.77
C SER A 135 8.10 -7.95 -24.18
N ALA A 136 7.11 -8.09 -23.28
CA ALA A 136 6.80 -9.37 -22.62
C ALA A 136 6.58 -10.55 -23.59
N GLU A 137 6.28 -10.25 -24.85
CA GLU A 137 6.19 -11.19 -25.98
C GLU A 137 7.52 -11.93 -26.23
N GLU A 138 8.67 -11.25 -26.13
CA GLU A 138 9.99 -11.85 -26.35
C GLU A 138 10.52 -12.66 -25.15
N LEU A 139 9.79 -12.68 -24.02
CA LEU A 139 10.14 -13.43 -22.81
C LEU A 139 9.32 -14.73 -22.69
N ASP A 140 8.09 -14.75 -23.20
CA ASP A 140 7.27 -15.97 -23.29
C ASP A 140 7.69 -16.87 -24.47
N ASP A 141 8.32 -16.32 -25.51
CA ASP A 141 8.87 -17.09 -26.65
C ASP A 141 10.21 -17.79 -26.35
N ASP A 142 10.84 -17.49 -25.22
CA ASP A 142 12.14 -18.08 -24.79
C ASP A 142 11.98 -19.30 -23.83
N VAL A 143 10.75 -19.81 -23.60
CA VAL A 143 10.43 -20.97 -22.74
C VAL A 143 9.82 -22.12 -23.54
#